data_AF-A0A2H0QVD3-F1
#
_entry.id   AF-A0A2H0QVD3-F1
#
_cell.length_a   1.000
_cell.length_b   1.000
_cell.length_c   1.000
_cell.angle_alpha   90.00
_cell.angle_beta   90.00
_cell.angle_gamma   90.00
#
_symmetry.space_group_name_H-M   'P 1'
#
loop_
_entity.id
_entity.type
_entity.pdbx_description
1 polymer ?
#
loop_
_entity_poly.entity_id
_entity_poly.type
_entity_poly.pdbx_seq_one_letter_code
_entity_poly.pdbx_strand_id
1 'polypeptide(L)'
;MYLLHTKMPYLQKRNRGVSPFKKTGIAVLIGIFLIVMASVFNIVPWAYQIARPAIWGASKVGDGVSYVFGLLRFGDEYDTVVLLKSYEQSFERAQLQNELLQSENAMLRRELGLRASGTEGDIFAAVLSHPPITPFDTLIVDVHDTRDIAVGDRVFAGENIFIGTVHTISDSSVLVELLSNAERKTEGILIRTETAVVLEGIGGSAFEFIAPESFDVELGDLVVTPGSDRFAIARVVHKQQDDNGSFVTILLEQIINFRTLQWVRIETRG
;
A
#
# COMPACT_ATOMS: atom_id res chain seq x y z
N MET A 1 -64.59 -69.19 -48.08
CA MET A 1 -64.17 -69.35 -49.49
C MET A 1 -63.20 -68.22 -49.82
N TYR A 2 -62.10 -68.58 -50.48
CA TYR A 2 -60.83 -67.84 -50.66
C TYR A 2 -60.90 -66.52 -51.48
N LEU A 3 -59.93 -65.62 -51.18
CA LEU A 3 -59.21 -64.63 -52.02
C LEU A 3 -60.02 -63.56 -52.81
N LEU A 4 -59.64 -62.28 -52.82
CA LEU A 4 -58.51 -61.81 -53.63
C LEU A 4 -57.91 -60.46 -53.18
N HIS A 5 -56.61 -60.41 -53.43
CA HIS A 5 -55.64 -59.33 -53.28
C HIS A 5 -55.89 -58.17 -54.25
N THR A 6 -55.67 -56.91 -53.85
CA THR A 6 -55.42 -55.81 -54.79
C THR A 6 -54.35 -54.88 -54.24
N LYS A 7 -53.15 -54.98 -54.82
CA LYS A 7 -52.04 -54.03 -54.61
C LYS A 7 -52.37 -52.74 -55.35
N MET A 8 -52.27 -51.59 -54.69
CA MET A 8 -52.32 -50.28 -55.34
C MET A 8 -50.91 -49.83 -55.77
N PRO A 9 -50.76 -49.20 -56.95
CA PRO A 9 -49.49 -48.68 -57.45
C PRO A 9 -49.21 -47.29 -56.87
N TYR A 10 -47.94 -47.07 -56.53
CA TYR A 10 -47.37 -45.81 -56.07
C TYR A 10 -47.34 -44.78 -57.22
N LEU A 11 -47.90 -43.59 -57.02
CA LEU A 11 -47.75 -42.46 -57.92
C LEU A 11 -46.58 -41.57 -57.47
N GLN A 12 -45.49 -41.62 -58.23
CA GLN A 12 -44.37 -40.67 -58.21
C GLN A 12 -44.85 -39.29 -58.72
N LYS A 13 -44.75 -38.25 -57.89
CA LYS A 13 -45.05 -36.87 -58.29
C LYS A 13 -43.84 -36.26 -59.01
N ARG A 14 -43.95 -36.15 -60.34
CA ARG A 14 -42.97 -35.54 -61.27
C ARG A 14 -42.95 -34.01 -61.12
N ASN A 15 -41.91 -33.45 -60.49
CA ASN A 15 -41.74 -32.01 -60.32
C ASN A 15 -41.14 -31.38 -61.60
N ARG A 16 -41.94 -30.63 -62.38
CA ARG A 16 -41.46 -29.89 -63.55
C ARG A 16 -40.74 -28.62 -63.09
N GLY A 17 -39.42 -28.68 -62.96
CA GLY A 17 -38.58 -27.53 -62.64
C GLY A 17 -38.59 -26.50 -63.78
N VAL A 18 -38.94 -25.25 -63.46
CA VAL A 18 -38.76 -24.11 -64.36
C VAL A 18 -37.25 -23.82 -64.48
N SER A 19 -36.73 -23.78 -65.71
CA SER A 19 -35.29 -23.68 -65.99
C SER A 19 -34.65 -22.40 -65.41
N PRO A 20 -33.37 -22.47 -64.96
CA PRO A 20 -32.72 -21.39 -64.21
C PRO A 20 -32.65 -20.06 -65.00
N PHE A 21 -32.65 -20.11 -66.33
CA PHE A 21 -32.63 -18.93 -67.20
C PHE A 21 -33.90 -18.05 -67.09
N LYS A 22 -35.06 -18.63 -66.77
CA LYS A 22 -36.29 -17.84 -66.55
C LYS A 22 -36.30 -17.20 -65.14
N LYS A 23 -35.60 -17.79 -64.17
CA LYS A 23 -35.49 -17.26 -62.80
C LYS A 23 -34.52 -16.08 -62.73
N THR A 24 -33.41 -16.13 -63.47
CA THR A 24 -32.46 -15.02 -63.55
C THR A 24 -33.06 -13.81 -64.24
N GLY A 25 -33.81 -14.00 -65.34
CA GLY A 25 -34.52 -12.91 -66.02
C GLY A 25 -35.54 -12.18 -65.11
N ILE A 26 -36.28 -12.92 -64.29
CA ILE A 26 -37.24 -12.34 -63.33
C ILE A 26 -36.52 -11.58 -62.21
N ALA A 27 -35.40 -12.10 -61.69
CA ALA A 27 -34.62 -11.43 -60.64
C ALA A 27 -34.03 -10.10 -61.13
N VAL A 28 -33.55 -10.05 -62.38
CA VAL A 28 -33.04 -8.81 -62.99
C VAL A 28 -34.15 -7.78 -63.18
N LEU A 29 -35.34 -8.20 -63.64
CA LEU A 29 -36.50 -7.31 -63.75
C LEU A 29 -36.97 -6.75 -62.39
N ILE A 30 -36.93 -7.56 -61.33
CA ILE A 30 -37.26 -7.11 -59.96
C ILE A 30 -36.21 -6.11 -59.46
N GLY A 31 -34.92 -6.36 -59.72
CA GLY A 31 -33.84 -5.44 -59.35
C GLY A 31 -33.96 -4.08 -60.05
N ILE A 32 -34.24 -4.09 -61.36
CA ILE A 32 -34.46 -2.86 -62.14
C ILE A 32 -35.72 -2.14 -61.64
N PHE A 33 -36.81 -2.87 -61.35
CA PHE A 33 -38.03 -2.29 -60.77
C PHE A 33 -37.79 -1.62 -59.41
N LEU A 34 -36.97 -2.21 -58.53
CA LEU A 34 -36.62 -1.64 -57.23
C LEU A 34 -35.77 -0.37 -57.35
N ILE A 35 -34.84 -0.33 -58.31
CA ILE A 35 -34.00 0.84 -58.56
C ILE A 35 -34.84 1.98 -59.17
N VAL A 36 -35.74 1.67 -60.12
CA VAL A 36 -36.66 2.66 -60.68
C VAL A 36 -37.67 3.15 -59.63
N MET A 37 -38.18 2.26 -58.77
CA MET A 37 -39.00 2.64 -57.61
C MET A 37 -38.26 3.57 -56.66
N ALA A 38 -36.97 3.31 -56.38
CA ALA A 38 -36.17 4.14 -55.50
C ALA A 38 -35.77 5.52 -56.09
N SER A 39 -35.78 5.65 -57.41
CA SER A 39 -35.55 6.92 -58.11
C SER A 39 -36.84 7.72 -58.35
N VAL A 40 -37.97 7.06 -58.59
CA VAL A 40 -39.28 7.72 -58.82
C VAL A 40 -39.94 8.13 -57.52
N PHE A 41 -39.85 7.29 -56.49
CA PHE A 41 -40.21 7.68 -55.14
C PHE A 41 -38.94 8.26 -54.54
N ASN A 42 -38.90 9.58 -54.38
CA ASN A 42 -37.84 10.26 -53.67
C ASN A 42 -37.82 9.70 -52.22
N ILE A 43 -37.03 8.65 -51.99
CA ILE A 43 -37.03 7.80 -50.79
C ILE A 43 -36.15 8.40 -49.67
N VAL A 44 -35.35 9.41 -50.00
CA VAL A 44 -34.54 10.18 -49.04
C VAL A 44 -35.35 10.77 -47.86
N PRO A 45 -36.63 11.20 -47.98
CA PRO A 45 -37.39 11.79 -46.89
C PRO A 45 -37.93 10.81 -45.84
N TRP A 46 -38.18 9.52 -46.14
CA TRP A 46 -38.72 8.59 -45.13
C TRP A 46 -37.63 7.99 -44.24
N ALA A 47 -36.41 7.80 -44.76
CA ALA A 47 -35.25 7.51 -43.93
C ALA A 47 -35.03 8.62 -42.88
N TYR A 48 -35.25 9.88 -43.26
CA TYR A 48 -35.13 11.02 -42.36
C TYR A 48 -36.25 11.07 -41.29
N GLN A 49 -37.46 10.61 -41.60
CA GLN A 49 -38.56 10.57 -40.61
C GLN A 49 -38.46 9.41 -39.61
N ILE A 50 -37.92 8.27 -40.01
CA ILE A 50 -37.68 7.13 -39.11
C ILE A 50 -36.45 7.38 -38.22
N ALA A 51 -35.46 8.15 -38.71
CA ALA A 51 -34.28 8.55 -37.92
C ALA A 51 -34.54 9.71 -36.94
N ARG A 52 -35.71 10.37 -36.97
CA ARG A 52 -36.02 11.53 -36.11
C ARG A 52 -36.00 11.25 -34.60
N PRO A 53 -36.51 10.11 -34.08
CA PRO A 53 -36.39 9.78 -32.66
C PRO A 53 -34.92 9.54 -32.25
N ALA A 54 -34.11 8.97 -33.14
CA ALA A 54 -32.70 8.71 -32.89
C ALA A 54 -31.84 9.99 -32.93
N ILE A 55 -32.14 10.93 -33.83
CA ILE A 55 -31.40 12.21 -33.94
C ILE A 55 -31.84 13.21 -32.85
N TRP A 56 -33.12 13.22 -32.46
CA TRP A 56 -33.58 13.98 -31.29
C TRP A 56 -33.08 13.36 -29.96
N GLY A 57 -32.88 12.04 -29.93
CA GLY A 57 -32.14 11.35 -28.87
C GLY A 57 -30.66 11.75 -28.85
N ALA A 58 -29.99 11.82 -30.01
CA ALA A 58 -28.56 12.11 -30.10
C ALA A 58 -28.18 13.57 -29.79
N SER A 59 -29.04 14.56 -30.05
CA SER A 59 -28.78 15.96 -29.66
C SER A 59 -29.24 16.30 -28.24
N LYS A 60 -29.88 15.34 -27.53
CA LYS A 60 -30.17 15.38 -26.09
C LYS A 60 -29.34 14.36 -25.28
N VAL A 61 -28.40 13.68 -25.93
CA VAL A 61 -27.37 12.83 -25.29
C VAL A 61 -26.17 13.66 -24.78
N GLY A 62 -26.31 15.00 -24.75
CA GLY A 62 -25.42 15.90 -24.01
C GLY A 62 -25.66 15.93 -22.50
N ASP A 63 -26.87 15.57 -22.02
CA ASP A 63 -27.22 15.73 -20.60
C ASP A 63 -27.52 14.41 -19.86
N GLY A 64 -27.74 13.29 -20.58
CA GLY A 64 -28.07 11.99 -19.97
C GLY A 64 -26.92 10.98 -19.89
N VAL A 65 -25.95 11.03 -20.82
CA VAL A 65 -24.78 10.13 -20.80
C VAL A 65 -23.79 10.52 -19.70
N SER A 66 -23.71 11.81 -19.35
CA SER A 66 -22.97 12.27 -18.17
C SER A 66 -23.50 11.71 -16.85
N TYR A 67 -24.78 11.34 -16.77
CA TYR A 67 -25.35 10.79 -15.54
C TYR A 67 -24.98 9.30 -15.34
N VAL A 68 -24.95 8.51 -16.43
CA VAL A 68 -24.62 7.08 -16.39
C VAL A 68 -23.10 6.83 -16.37
N PHE A 69 -22.31 7.58 -17.16
CA PHE A 69 -20.85 7.55 -17.06
C PHE A 69 -20.34 8.26 -15.79
N GLY A 70 -21.09 9.23 -15.27
CA GLY A 70 -20.88 9.79 -13.94
C GLY A 70 -21.06 8.73 -12.86
N LEU A 71 -22.16 7.96 -12.89
CA LEU A 71 -22.43 6.90 -11.91
C LEU A 71 -21.34 5.82 -11.83
N LEU A 72 -20.69 5.51 -12.96
CA LEU A 72 -19.59 4.55 -13.00
C LEU A 72 -18.25 5.12 -12.52
N ARG A 73 -17.99 6.44 -12.65
CA ARG A 73 -16.86 7.10 -11.97
C ARG A 73 -17.11 7.31 -10.48
N PHE A 74 -18.36 7.49 -10.12
CA PHE A 74 -18.81 7.66 -8.75
C PHE A 74 -18.62 6.40 -7.91
N GLY A 75 -18.74 5.19 -8.47
CA GLY A 75 -18.46 3.96 -7.70
C GLY A 75 -17.04 3.94 -7.12
N ASP A 76 -16.03 4.17 -7.96
CA ASP A 76 -14.63 4.14 -7.54
C ASP A 76 -14.21 5.38 -6.73
N GLU A 77 -14.77 6.56 -7.03
CA GLU A 77 -14.47 7.81 -6.32
C GLU A 77 -15.20 7.90 -4.96
N TYR A 78 -16.43 7.39 -4.84
CA TYR A 78 -17.10 7.30 -3.55
C TYR A 78 -16.44 6.26 -2.65
N ASP A 79 -16.02 5.11 -3.19
CA ASP A 79 -15.34 4.08 -2.39
C ASP A 79 -13.97 4.56 -1.91
N THR A 80 -13.21 5.28 -2.74
CA THR A 80 -11.93 5.88 -2.31
C THR A 80 -12.12 7.02 -1.31
N VAL A 81 -13.14 7.87 -1.46
CA VAL A 81 -13.45 8.94 -0.48
C VAL A 81 -13.95 8.36 0.85
N VAL A 82 -14.77 7.31 0.82
CA VAL A 82 -15.25 6.62 2.03
C VAL A 82 -14.09 5.90 2.72
N LEU A 83 -13.23 5.24 1.96
CA LEU A 83 -12.04 4.59 2.46
C LEU A 83 -11.09 5.61 3.10
N LEU A 84 -10.77 6.72 2.42
CA LEU A 84 -9.93 7.78 2.97
C LEU A 84 -10.52 8.36 4.26
N LYS A 85 -11.83 8.64 4.29
CA LYS A 85 -12.50 9.12 5.50
C LYS A 85 -12.43 8.11 6.64
N SER A 86 -12.57 6.82 6.34
CA SER A 86 -12.42 5.77 7.36
C SER A 86 -10.98 5.66 7.88
N TYR A 87 -9.99 5.87 7.00
CA TYR A 87 -8.59 5.96 7.40
C TYR A 87 -8.34 7.19 8.28
N GLU A 88 -8.82 8.36 7.89
CA GLU A 88 -8.75 9.59 8.70
C GLU A 88 -9.37 9.37 10.07
N GLN A 89 -10.58 8.82 10.13
CA GLN A 89 -11.26 8.53 11.40
C GLN A 89 -10.52 7.50 12.25
N SER A 90 -9.96 6.46 11.65
CA SER A 90 -9.17 5.46 12.40
C SER A 90 -7.85 6.03 12.91
N PHE A 91 -7.20 6.88 12.11
CA PHE A 91 -6.00 7.60 12.49
C PHE A 91 -6.29 8.59 13.62
N GLU A 92 -7.35 9.39 13.51
CA GLU A 92 -7.78 10.33 14.56
C GLU A 92 -8.12 9.60 15.87
N ARG A 93 -8.81 8.45 15.79
CA ARG A 93 -9.07 7.60 16.96
C ARG A 93 -7.78 7.07 17.56
N ALA A 94 -6.83 6.64 16.73
CA ALA A 94 -5.53 6.16 17.20
C ALA A 94 -4.71 7.28 17.84
N GLN A 95 -4.79 8.52 17.32
CA GLN A 95 -4.15 9.70 17.90
C GLN A 95 -4.76 10.02 19.27
N LEU A 96 -6.08 10.15 19.36
CA LEU A 96 -6.78 10.36 20.64
C LEU A 96 -6.48 9.26 21.66
N GLN A 97 -6.45 8.00 21.22
CA GLN A 97 -6.10 6.89 22.09
C GLN A 97 -4.65 6.97 22.58
N ASN A 98 -3.70 7.33 21.69
CA ASN A 98 -2.32 7.57 22.10
C ASN A 98 -2.20 8.72 23.09
N GLU A 99 -2.88 9.85 22.85
CA GLU A 99 -2.90 11.00 23.77
C GLU A 99 -3.44 10.60 25.15
N LEU A 100 -4.54 9.85 25.20
CA LEU A 100 -5.11 9.35 26.45
C LEU A 100 -4.15 8.39 27.16
N LEU A 101 -3.55 7.45 26.43
CA LEU A 101 -2.57 6.51 26.97
C LEU A 101 -1.30 7.21 27.46
N GLN A 102 -0.84 8.24 26.75
CA GLN A 102 0.31 9.05 27.18
C GLN A 102 -0.01 9.84 28.45
N SER A 103 -1.20 10.45 28.52
CA SER A 103 -1.69 11.16 29.71
C SER A 103 -1.80 10.23 30.92
N GLU A 104 -2.38 9.04 30.73
CA GLU A 104 -2.48 8.01 31.75
C GLU A 104 -1.10 7.52 32.20
N ASN A 105 -0.20 7.19 31.27
CA ASN A 105 1.17 6.81 31.59
C ASN A 105 1.90 7.93 32.34
N ALA A 106 1.74 9.19 31.95
CA ALA A 106 2.35 10.32 32.64
C ALA A 106 1.78 10.53 34.06
N MET A 107 0.49 10.23 34.27
CA MET A 107 -0.13 10.24 35.60
C MET A 107 0.40 9.09 36.47
N LEU A 108 0.44 7.87 35.93
CA LEU A 108 0.97 6.68 36.60
C LEU A 108 2.45 6.84 36.97
N ARG A 109 3.26 7.37 36.04
CA ARG A 109 4.68 7.67 36.29
C ARG A 109 4.86 8.68 37.43
N ARG A 110 4.03 9.73 37.48
CA ARG A 110 4.04 10.69 38.59
C ARG A 110 3.66 10.05 39.92
N GLU A 111 2.62 9.22 39.96
CA GLU A 111 2.18 8.51 41.16
C GLU A 111 3.26 7.53 41.67
N LEU A 112 3.98 6.91 40.74
CA LEU A 112 5.09 5.99 41.02
C LEU A 112 6.43 6.70 41.28
N GLY A 113 6.48 8.04 41.23
CA GLY A 113 7.71 8.82 41.41
C GLY A 113 8.75 8.63 40.30
N LEU A 114 8.36 8.09 39.14
CA LEU A 114 9.22 7.96 37.97
C LEU A 114 9.31 9.32 37.27
N ARG A 115 10.51 9.87 37.15
CA ARG A 115 10.76 11.09 36.34
C ARG A 115 10.44 10.77 34.88
N ALA A 116 9.71 11.66 34.21
CA ALA A 116 9.51 11.55 32.77
C ALA A 116 10.86 11.72 32.06
N SER A 117 11.29 10.74 31.25
CA SER A 117 12.39 10.96 30.31
C SER A 117 11.97 11.98 29.27
N GLY A 118 12.74 13.06 29.17
CA GLY A 118 12.62 14.09 28.15
C GLY A 118 11.72 15.24 28.58
N THR A 119 12.25 16.25 29.29
CA THR A 119 11.69 17.62 29.16
C THR A 119 12.55 18.80 29.66
N GLU A 120 13.82 18.64 30.02
CA GLU A 120 14.70 19.80 30.27
C GLU A 120 16.10 19.50 29.74
N GLY A 121 16.42 19.95 28.50
CA GLY A 121 17.77 19.86 27.92
C GLY A 121 17.87 19.37 26.47
N ASP A 122 16.82 18.75 25.92
CA ASP A 122 16.90 18.13 24.58
C ASP A 122 17.25 19.12 23.45
N ILE A 123 18.20 18.73 22.60
CA ILE A 123 18.65 19.52 21.45
C ILE A 123 18.08 18.93 20.16
N PHE A 124 17.45 19.77 19.36
CA PHE A 124 17.00 19.41 18.01
C PHE A 124 18.06 19.81 16.99
N ALA A 125 18.50 18.83 16.19
CA ALA A 125 19.57 19.00 15.21
C ALA A 125 19.08 18.60 13.82
N ALA A 126 19.57 19.31 12.79
CA ALA A 126 19.28 18.98 11.40
C ALA A 126 20.22 17.88 10.92
N VAL A 127 19.72 16.92 10.15
CA VAL A 127 20.55 15.86 9.55
C VAL A 127 21.28 16.41 8.33
N LEU A 128 22.61 16.42 8.37
CA LEU A 128 23.47 16.83 7.26
C LEU A 128 23.80 15.67 6.32
N SER A 129 23.95 14.46 6.85
CA SER A 129 24.29 13.27 6.08
C SER A 129 23.77 12.00 6.75
N HIS A 130 23.29 11.06 5.94
CA HIS A 130 22.70 9.78 6.37
C HIS A 130 23.11 8.62 5.45
N PRO A 131 22.95 7.34 5.88
CA PRO A 131 23.18 6.17 5.02
C PRO A 131 22.25 6.18 3.79
N PRO A 132 22.71 5.75 2.59
CA PRO A 132 23.94 5.00 2.31
C PRO A 132 25.16 5.86 1.93
N ILE A 133 25.04 7.20 2.02
CA ILE A 133 26.12 8.13 1.64
C ILE A 133 27.25 8.08 2.68
N THR A 134 26.89 7.84 3.94
CA THR A 134 27.83 7.66 5.05
C THR A 134 28.32 6.22 5.12
N PRO A 135 29.64 6.01 5.30
CA PRO A 135 30.15 4.68 5.61
C PRO A 135 29.77 4.30 7.07
N PHE A 136 29.66 2.99 7.31
CA PHE A 136 29.48 2.39 8.64
C PHE A 136 28.21 2.83 9.40
N ASP A 137 27.10 3.08 8.69
CA ASP A 137 25.82 3.46 9.33
C ASP A 137 25.99 4.61 10.35
N THR A 138 26.67 5.67 9.93
CA THR A 138 26.83 6.89 10.73
C THR A 138 25.88 7.99 10.26
N LEU A 139 25.48 8.88 11.15
CA LEU A 139 24.63 10.04 10.87
C LEU A 139 25.36 11.31 11.32
N ILE A 140 25.49 12.28 10.43
CA ILE A 140 26.12 13.57 10.75
C ILE A 140 25.01 14.60 10.93
N VAL A 141 25.02 15.29 12.07
CA VAL A 141 23.98 16.26 12.43
C VAL A 141 24.60 17.63 12.69
N ASP A 142 23.92 18.68 12.22
CA ASP A 142 24.30 20.07 12.46
C ASP A 142 23.82 20.49 13.84
N VAL A 143 24.77 20.85 14.69
CA VAL A 143 24.49 21.38 16.00
C VAL A 143 25.19 22.72 16.11
N HIS A 144 24.38 23.78 16.14
CA HIS A 144 24.84 25.17 16.24
C HIS A 144 25.67 25.42 17.52
N ASP A 145 25.45 24.61 18.56
CA ASP A 145 26.14 24.70 19.85
C ASP A 145 26.27 23.31 20.49
N THR A 146 27.50 22.88 20.76
CA THR A 146 27.81 21.55 21.29
C THR A 146 28.11 21.54 22.79
N ARG A 147 27.98 22.69 23.48
CA ARG A 147 28.35 22.85 24.90
C ARG A 147 27.64 21.88 25.85
N ASP A 148 26.40 21.51 25.52
CA ASP A 148 25.57 20.64 26.35
C ASP A 148 25.51 19.19 25.84
N ILE A 149 26.30 18.84 24.80
CA ILE A 149 26.34 17.49 24.22
C ILE A 149 27.58 16.73 24.73
N ALA A 150 27.38 15.48 25.13
CA ALA A 150 28.43 14.55 25.51
C ALA A 150 28.47 13.31 24.61
N VAL A 151 29.66 12.71 24.49
CA VAL A 151 29.81 11.41 23.85
C VAL A 151 29.03 10.36 24.65
N GLY A 152 28.21 9.57 23.94
CA GLY A 152 27.30 8.60 24.52
C GLY A 152 25.87 9.10 24.73
N ASP A 153 25.59 10.39 24.49
CA ASP A 153 24.22 10.91 24.53
C ASP A 153 23.32 10.20 23.53
N ARG A 154 22.06 10.00 23.93
CA ARG A 154 21.09 9.22 23.17
C ARG A 154 20.50 10.09 22.06
N VAL A 155 20.43 9.53 20.85
CA VAL A 155 19.87 10.21 19.69
C VAL A 155 18.60 9.50 19.26
N PHE A 156 17.57 10.29 18.98
CA PHE A 156 16.23 9.83 18.66
C PHE A 156 15.74 10.41 17.33
N ALA A 157 14.98 9.61 16.60
CA ALA A 157 14.14 10.07 15.50
C ALA A 157 12.72 10.31 16.01
N GLY A 158 12.25 11.55 15.91
CA GLY A 158 10.98 11.95 16.51
C GLY A 158 11.01 11.82 18.04
N GLU A 159 9.88 11.41 18.62
CA GLU A 159 9.73 11.35 20.07
C GLU A 159 10.30 10.05 20.66
N ASN A 160 9.99 8.90 20.05
CA ASN A 160 10.08 7.61 20.74
C ASN A 160 10.98 6.57 20.07
N ILE A 161 11.70 6.91 19.01
CA ILE A 161 12.52 5.94 18.26
C ILE A 161 13.98 6.21 18.58
N PHE A 162 14.62 5.27 19.28
CA PHE A 162 16.03 5.35 19.63
C PHE A 162 16.86 4.88 18.44
N ILE A 163 17.73 5.75 17.91
CA ILE A 163 18.43 5.48 16.65
C ILE A 163 19.93 5.28 16.79
N GLY A 164 20.54 5.80 17.86
CA GLY A 164 21.97 5.74 18.02
C GLY A 164 22.47 6.56 19.19
N THR A 165 23.78 6.68 19.29
CA THR A 165 24.46 7.47 20.32
C THR A 165 25.48 8.40 19.71
N VAL A 166 25.70 9.55 20.34
CA VAL A 166 26.78 10.47 19.97
C VAL A 166 28.12 9.75 20.09
N HIS A 167 28.89 9.73 19.00
CA HIS A 167 30.20 9.07 18.93
C HIS A 167 31.35 10.08 18.95
N THR A 168 31.27 11.11 18.11
CA THR A 168 32.27 12.20 18.06
C THR A 168 31.59 13.55 17.99
N ILE A 169 32.14 14.53 18.70
CA ILE A 169 31.68 15.91 18.70
C ILE A 169 32.75 16.77 18.01
N SER A 170 32.31 17.58 17.05
CA SER A 170 33.13 18.61 16.39
C SER A 170 32.63 20.00 16.77
N ASP A 171 33.28 21.06 16.28
CA ASP A 171 32.95 22.45 16.65
C ASP A 171 31.51 22.86 16.30
N SER A 172 30.95 22.35 15.19
CA SER A 172 29.60 22.70 14.70
C SER A 172 28.81 21.49 14.19
N SER A 173 29.27 20.27 14.49
CA SER A 173 28.60 19.06 14.03
C SER A 173 28.88 17.90 14.95
N VAL A 174 27.96 16.95 14.94
CA VAL A 174 28.06 15.74 15.76
C VAL A 174 27.93 14.52 14.86
N LEU A 175 28.83 13.57 15.06
CA LEU A 175 28.77 12.25 14.44
C LEU A 175 28.05 11.31 15.41
N VAL A 176 26.93 10.79 14.94
CA VAL A 176 26.10 9.81 15.63
C VAL A 176 26.38 8.44 15.05
N GLU A 177 26.66 7.49 15.91
CA GLU A 177 26.78 6.08 15.55
C GLU A 177 25.43 5.41 15.70
N LEU A 178 24.88 4.87 14.61
CA LEU A 178 23.58 4.22 14.62
C LEU A 178 23.66 2.85 15.30
N LEU A 179 22.54 2.42 15.86
CA LEU A 179 22.44 1.09 16.48
C LEU A 179 22.66 -0.04 15.48
N SER A 180 22.31 0.18 14.21
CA SER A 180 22.48 -0.79 13.12
C SER A 180 23.91 -0.93 12.63
N ASN A 181 24.88 -0.17 13.16
CA ASN A 181 26.29 -0.30 12.80
C ASN A 181 26.75 -1.76 12.98
N ALA A 182 27.57 -2.24 12.03
CA ALA A 182 28.01 -3.63 11.99
C ALA A 182 28.69 -4.03 13.31
N GLU A 183 28.35 -5.22 13.82
CA GLU A 183 28.89 -5.81 15.07
C GLU A 183 28.52 -5.05 16.36
N ARG A 184 27.74 -3.96 16.25
CA ARG A 184 27.27 -3.21 17.42
C ARG A 184 26.19 -4.02 18.15
N LYS A 185 26.43 -4.30 19.44
CA LYS A 185 25.47 -5.00 20.29
C LYS A 185 24.62 -4.03 21.09
N THR A 186 23.31 -4.20 21.00
CA THR A 186 22.31 -3.36 21.67
C THR A 186 21.34 -4.24 22.43
N GLU A 187 21.22 -4.03 23.74
CA GLU A 187 20.22 -4.71 24.56
C GLU A 187 18.82 -4.16 24.27
N GLY A 188 17.84 -5.06 24.21
CA GLY A 188 16.44 -4.72 23.99
C GLY A 188 15.48 -5.68 24.67
N ILE A 189 14.21 -5.30 24.71
CA ILE A 189 13.10 -6.10 25.23
C ILE A 189 12.10 -6.31 24.10
N LEU A 190 11.75 -7.56 23.80
CA LEU A 190 10.63 -7.89 22.93
C LEU A 190 9.33 -7.56 23.65
N ILE A 191 8.52 -6.63 23.13
CA ILE A 191 7.34 -6.12 23.86
C ILE A 191 6.34 -7.25 24.19
N ARG A 192 6.03 -8.12 23.23
CA ARG A 192 4.96 -9.11 23.35
C ARG A 192 5.20 -10.14 24.45
N THR A 193 6.45 -10.58 24.60
CA THR A 193 6.85 -11.62 25.55
C THR A 193 7.62 -11.08 26.75
N GLU A 194 7.87 -9.77 26.79
CA GLU A 194 8.73 -9.09 27.76
C GLU A 194 10.12 -9.74 27.93
N THR A 195 10.62 -10.38 26.87
CA THR A 195 11.87 -11.13 26.91
C THR A 195 13.05 -10.25 26.48
N ALA A 196 14.14 -10.30 27.24
CA ALA A 196 15.38 -9.60 26.91
C ALA A 196 16.09 -10.27 25.73
N VAL A 197 16.55 -9.45 24.78
CA VAL A 197 17.28 -9.85 23.58
C VAL A 197 18.49 -8.94 23.39
N VAL A 198 19.50 -9.44 22.70
CA VAL A 198 20.67 -8.65 22.30
C VAL A 198 20.68 -8.59 20.78
N LEU A 199 20.45 -7.40 20.24
CA LEU A 199 20.48 -7.12 18.82
C LEU A 199 21.93 -6.86 18.38
N GLU A 200 22.36 -7.50 17.30
CA GLU A 200 23.61 -7.21 16.62
C GLU A 200 23.33 -6.46 15.32
N GLY A 201 23.90 -5.28 15.14
CA GLY A 201 23.76 -4.51 13.90
C GLY A 201 24.49 -5.18 12.73
N ILE A 202 23.86 -5.20 11.56
CA ILE A 202 24.43 -5.76 10.32
C ILE A 202 24.63 -4.70 9.22
N GLY A 203 24.36 -3.44 9.54
CA GLY A 203 24.39 -2.30 8.62
C GLY A 203 23.07 -2.10 7.86
N GLY A 204 22.93 -0.96 7.18
CA GLY A 204 21.78 -0.64 6.36
C GLY A 204 20.45 -0.58 7.12
N SER A 205 20.46 -0.16 8.40
CA SER A 205 19.26 -0.13 9.28
C SER A 205 18.72 -1.51 9.69
N ALA A 206 19.53 -2.57 9.55
CA ALA A 206 19.14 -3.92 9.88
C ALA A 206 19.91 -4.46 11.09
N PHE A 207 19.29 -5.43 11.76
CA PHE A 207 19.78 -6.11 12.94
C PHE A 207 19.52 -7.60 12.83
N GLU A 208 20.29 -8.39 13.57
CA GLU A 208 20.04 -9.80 13.78
C GLU A 208 20.20 -10.20 15.25
N PHE A 209 19.54 -11.28 15.64
CA PHE A 209 19.91 -12.03 16.84
C PHE A 209 19.62 -13.51 16.66
N ILE A 210 20.42 -14.34 17.33
CA ILE A 210 20.30 -15.79 17.29
C ILE A 210 19.54 -16.26 18.52
N ALA A 211 18.51 -17.08 18.31
CA ALA A 211 17.71 -17.65 19.39
C ALA A 211 17.45 -19.16 19.15
N PRO A 212 17.10 -19.92 20.20
CA PRO A 212 16.63 -21.29 20.04
C PRO A 212 15.39 -21.37 19.14
N GLU A 213 15.17 -22.50 18.47
CA GLU A 213 13.96 -22.70 17.63
C GLU A 213 12.65 -22.44 18.39
N SER A 214 12.61 -22.84 19.66
CA SER A 214 11.46 -22.65 20.56
C SER A 214 11.28 -21.22 21.06
N PHE A 215 12.11 -20.26 20.65
CA PHE A 215 11.97 -18.87 21.03
C PHE A 215 10.69 -18.28 20.44
N ASP A 216 9.86 -17.73 21.33
CA ASP A 216 8.58 -17.14 20.96
C ASP A 216 8.79 -15.75 20.34
N VAL A 217 8.69 -15.70 19.01
CA VAL A 217 8.83 -14.47 18.20
C VAL A 217 7.92 -14.56 16.98
N GLU A 218 7.26 -13.45 16.68
CA GLU A 218 6.36 -13.30 15.54
C GLU A 218 6.82 -12.17 14.61
N LEU A 219 6.45 -12.26 13.33
CA LEU A 219 6.70 -11.18 12.37
C LEU A 219 5.93 -9.92 12.81
N GLY A 220 6.61 -8.79 12.82
CA GLY A 220 6.05 -7.52 13.30
C GLY A 220 6.24 -7.25 14.78
N ASP A 221 6.78 -8.19 15.57
CA ASP A 221 7.12 -7.94 16.97
C ASP A 221 8.11 -6.76 17.09
N LEU A 222 7.90 -5.94 18.11
CA LEU A 222 8.70 -4.73 18.37
C LEU A 222 9.72 -4.98 19.49
N VAL A 223 10.94 -4.50 19.28
CA VAL A 223 12.00 -4.47 20.28
C VAL A 223 12.20 -3.04 20.76
N VAL A 224 12.23 -2.85 22.08
CA VAL A 224 12.39 -1.56 22.75
C VAL A 224 13.60 -1.54 23.69
N THR A 225 14.06 -0.35 24.07
CA THR A 225 15.11 -0.20 25.10
C THR A 225 14.66 -0.77 26.45
N PRO A 226 15.58 -1.38 27.21
CA PRO A 226 15.30 -1.80 28.59
C PRO A 226 15.15 -0.58 29.52
N GLY A 227 14.37 -0.74 30.58
CA GLY A 227 14.18 0.27 31.63
C GLY A 227 12.75 0.83 31.72
N SER A 228 12.59 1.92 32.48
CA SER A 228 11.31 2.63 32.66
C SER A 228 10.83 3.30 31.38
N ASP A 229 11.78 3.74 30.55
CA ASP A 229 11.53 4.42 29.29
C ASP A 229 11.82 3.47 28.14
N ARG A 230 10.72 2.96 27.57
CA ARG A 230 10.70 1.98 26.48
C ARG A 230 10.65 2.74 25.15
N PHE A 231 11.81 2.92 24.52
CA PHE A 231 11.93 3.53 23.20
C PHE A 231 12.05 2.45 22.13
N ALA A 232 11.40 2.64 20.99
CA ALA A 232 11.42 1.68 19.90
C ALA A 232 12.81 1.63 19.25
N ILE A 233 13.31 0.42 19.01
CA ILE A 233 14.60 0.18 18.34
C ILE A 233 14.33 -0.40 16.95
N ALA A 234 13.73 -1.58 16.88
CA ALA A 234 13.57 -2.35 15.65
C ALA A 234 12.30 -3.21 15.66
N ARG A 235 11.94 -3.71 14.49
CA ARG A 235 10.79 -4.60 14.27
C ARG A 235 11.24 -5.87 13.56
N VAL A 236 10.71 -7.01 13.99
CA VAL A 236 10.98 -8.31 13.37
C VAL A 236 10.39 -8.37 11.96
N VAL A 237 11.23 -8.70 10.98
CA VAL A 237 10.84 -8.79 9.55
C VAL A 237 11.00 -10.19 8.99
N HIS A 238 11.90 -11.01 9.54
CA HIS A 238 12.14 -12.35 9.04
C HIS A 238 12.64 -13.29 10.13
N LYS A 239 12.36 -14.59 9.95
CA LYS A 239 12.81 -15.68 10.81
C LYS A 239 13.44 -16.74 9.89
N GLN A 240 14.76 -16.90 9.97
CA GLN A 240 15.54 -17.83 9.15
C GLN A 240 16.06 -18.98 10.01
N GLN A 241 15.68 -20.21 9.67
CA GLN A 241 16.13 -21.40 10.38
C GLN A 241 17.50 -21.86 9.87
N ASP A 242 18.41 -22.19 10.79
CA ASP A 242 19.69 -22.77 10.43
C ASP A 242 19.55 -24.24 10.02
N ASP A 243 20.46 -24.72 9.17
CA ASP A 243 20.47 -26.09 8.64
C ASP A 243 20.51 -27.19 9.73
N ASN A 244 21.06 -26.87 10.90
CA ASN A 244 21.16 -27.77 12.05
C ASN A 244 19.88 -27.78 12.93
N GLY A 245 18.87 -26.98 12.58
CA GLY A 245 17.53 -26.94 13.18
C GLY A 245 17.43 -26.39 14.62
N SER A 246 18.53 -26.33 15.38
CA SER A 246 18.52 -25.98 16.80
C SER A 246 18.43 -24.47 17.07
N PHE A 247 18.93 -23.67 16.12
CA PHE A 247 18.98 -22.22 16.21
C PHE A 247 18.27 -21.59 15.02
N VAL A 248 17.81 -20.36 15.25
CA VAL A 248 17.12 -19.55 14.27
C VAL A 248 17.71 -18.14 14.36
N THR A 249 18.03 -17.60 13.20
CA THR A 249 18.43 -16.21 13.02
C THR A 249 17.20 -15.36 12.79
N ILE A 250 16.99 -14.36 13.63
CA ILE A 250 15.84 -13.44 13.55
C ILE A 250 16.36 -12.12 13.02
N LEU A 251 15.79 -11.66 11.90
CA LEU A 251 16.16 -10.40 11.26
C LEU A 251 15.16 -9.32 11.63
N LEU A 252 15.69 -8.13 11.93
CA LEU A 252 14.92 -6.96 12.31
C LEU A 252 15.37 -5.75 11.51
N GLU A 253 14.43 -4.83 11.29
CA GLU A 253 14.70 -3.55 10.65
C GLU A 253 14.35 -2.40 11.59
N GLN A 254 15.04 -1.28 11.43
CA GLN A 254 14.71 -0.06 12.15
C GLN A 254 13.38 0.53 11.66
N ILE A 255 12.58 1.08 12.57
CA ILE A 255 11.20 1.55 12.30
C ILE A 255 11.20 2.98 11.72
N ILE A 256 12.23 3.35 10.97
CA ILE A 256 12.33 4.65 10.31
C ILE A 256 13.00 4.52 8.95
N ASN A 257 12.70 5.49 8.10
CA ASN A 257 13.40 5.67 6.85
C ASN A 257 14.45 6.79 7.00
N PHE A 258 15.72 6.42 7.08
CA PHE A 258 16.82 7.39 7.18
C PHE A 258 16.93 8.32 5.97
N ARG A 259 16.45 7.90 4.80
CA ARG A 259 16.48 8.73 3.58
C ARG A 259 15.60 9.97 3.69
N THR A 260 14.56 9.91 4.51
CA THR A 260 13.61 11.01 4.71
C THR A 260 13.82 11.72 6.06
N LEU A 261 14.80 11.30 6.84
CA LEU A 261 15.05 11.84 8.17
C LEU A 261 15.74 13.20 8.05
N GLN A 262 15.02 14.27 8.40
CA GLN A 262 15.53 15.64 8.32
C GLN A 262 16.00 16.18 9.67
N TRP A 263 15.42 15.67 10.76
CA TRP A 263 15.63 16.19 12.10
C TRP A 263 15.80 15.03 13.08
N VAL A 264 16.63 15.26 14.09
CA VAL A 264 16.84 14.34 15.21
C VAL A 264 16.86 15.10 16.52
N ARG A 265 16.55 14.38 17.59
CA ARG A 265 16.57 14.87 18.96
C ARG A 265 17.71 14.21 19.72
N ILE A 266 18.55 14.99 20.35
CA ILE A 266 19.64 14.53 21.21
C ILE A 266 19.21 14.77 22.66
N GLU A 267 19.15 13.70 23.44
CA GLU A 267 18.87 13.79 24.87
C GLU A 267 20.18 14.02 25.62
N THR A 268 20.35 15.24 26.13
CA THR A 268 21.52 15.64 26.90
C THR A 268 21.37 15.23 28.36
N ARG A 269 22.40 14.63 28.94
CA ARG A 269 22.46 14.40 30.38
C ARG A 269 23.03 15.64 31.07
N GLY A 270 22.16 16.58 31.44
CA GLY A 270 22.51 17.72 32.31
C GLY A 270 23.01 17.29 33.68
#